data_AF-A0A385BP24-F1
#
_entry.id   AF-A0A385BP24-F1
#
_cell.length_a   1.000
_cell.length_b   1.000
_cell.length_c   1.000
_cell.angle_alpha   90.00
_cell.angle_beta   90.00
_cell.angle_gamma   90.00
#
_symmetry.space_group_name_H-M   'P 1'
#
loop_
_entity.id
_entity.type
_entity.pdbx_description
1 polymer ?
#
loop_
_entity_poly.entity_id
_entity_poly.type
_entity_poly.pdbx_seq_one_letter_code
_entity_poly.pdbx_strand_id
1 'polypeptide(L)'
;MREGKKELTLKDYNTLFKSLYPQLCVFAYKYLDNLETSKDIVQEVFIKVWEDKTVFQDENHTTGYFYKAVKNKCLNHLKSKRHQLTERYGQENMETHETEEFLMSEAVVLETTVIIENAIRTLPDKAAQVIRLSIKDYTNDEIAKTLSISVNTVKDHKKVAYRKLRKLLGFLR
;
A
#
# COMPACT_ATOMS: atom_id res chain seq x y z
N MET A 1 -37.28 -8.25 5.12
CA MET A 1 -36.16 -9.21 4.96
C MET A 1 -34.89 -8.42 5.18
N ARG A 2 -34.14 -8.69 6.26
CA ARG A 2 -32.90 -7.99 6.62
C ARG A 2 -31.74 -8.82 6.07
N GLU A 3 -30.98 -8.25 5.14
CA GLU A 3 -29.84 -8.90 4.49
C GLU A 3 -28.73 -9.24 5.49
N GLY A 4 -28.03 -10.35 5.21
CA GLY A 4 -27.28 -11.12 6.19
C GLY A 4 -26.01 -10.44 6.68
N LYS A 5 -25.95 -10.19 7.98
CA LYS A 5 -24.70 -9.99 8.71
C LYS A 5 -23.87 -11.29 8.62
N LYS A 6 -22.74 -11.26 7.91
CA LYS A 6 -21.86 -12.41 7.77
C LYS A 6 -20.77 -12.34 8.85
N GLU A 7 -20.79 -13.24 9.83
CA GLU A 7 -19.62 -13.47 10.68
C GLU A 7 -18.46 -13.93 9.77
N LEU A 8 -17.29 -13.30 9.89
CA LEU A 8 -16.10 -13.79 9.16
C LEU A 8 -15.75 -15.18 9.68
N THR A 9 -15.89 -16.19 8.81
CA THR A 9 -15.37 -17.51 9.15
C THR A 9 -13.84 -17.47 9.19
N LEU A 10 -13.21 -18.39 9.94
CA LEU A 10 -11.74 -18.52 9.98
C LEU A 10 -11.13 -18.64 8.56
N LYS A 11 -11.86 -19.27 7.63
CA LYS A 11 -11.43 -19.44 6.24
C LYS A 11 -11.48 -18.12 5.46
N ASP A 12 -12.54 -17.34 5.63
CA ASP A 12 -12.70 -16.04 4.99
C ASP A 12 -11.65 -15.05 5.52
N TYR A 13 -11.42 -15.06 6.84
CA TYR A 13 -10.41 -14.23 7.48
C TYR A 13 -8.98 -14.57 7.02
N ASN A 14 -8.64 -15.85 6.90
CA ASN A 14 -7.31 -16.26 6.41
C ASN A 14 -7.10 -15.85 4.94
N THR A 15 -8.17 -15.90 4.13
CA THR A 15 -8.12 -15.45 2.73
C THR A 15 -7.91 -13.94 2.64
N LEU A 16 -8.66 -13.17 3.44
CA LEU A 16 -8.51 -11.73 3.58
C LEU A 16 -7.10 -11.35 4.07
N PHE A 17 -6.59 -12.05 5.09
CA PHE A 17 -5.25 -11.83 5.60
C PHE A 17 -4.20 -12.01 4.51
N LYS A 18 -4.26 -13.12 3.76
CA LYS A 18 -3.29 -13.40 2.69
C LYS A 18 -3.30 -12.36 1.57
N SER A 19 -4.46 -11.80 1.23
CA SER A 19 -4.58 -10.80 0.16
C SER A 19 -4.24 -9.39 0.63
N LEU A 20 -4.71 -9.00 1.82
CA LEU A 20 -4.72 -7.61 2.27
C LEU A 20 -3.51 -7.27 3.15
N TYR A 21 -2.97 -8.23 3.92
CA TYR A 21 -1.82 -8.00 4.81
C TYR A 21 -0.59 -7.42 4.08
N PRO A 22 -0.12 -7.96 2.93
CA PRO A 22 1.03 -7.39 2.23
C PRO A 22 0.79 -5.95 1.76
N GLN A 23 -0.44 -5.64 1.34
CA GLN A 23 -0.82 -4.33 0.83
C GLN A 23 -0.84 -3.28 1.95
N LEU A 24 -1.42 -3.65 3.10
CA LEU A 24 -1.44 -2.80 4.29
C LEU A 24 -0.04 -2.59 4.87
N CYS A 25 0.86 -3.57 4.77
CA CYS A 25 2.26 -3.38 5.19
C CYS A 25 2.97 -2.34 4.32
N VAL A 26 2.77 -2.38 3.01
CA VAL A 26 3.31 -1.36 2.08
C VAL A 26 2.69 0.00 2.36
N PHE A 27 1.39 0.05 2.67
CA PHE A 27 0.71 1.27 3.05
C PHE A 27 1.25 1.87 4.35
N ALA A 28 1.35 1.07 5.41
CA ALA A 28 1.91 1.47 6.70
C ALA A 28 3.36 1.97 6.57
N TYR A 29 4.16 1.33 5.71
CA TYR A 29 5.54 1.72 5.44
C TYR A 29 5.66 3.16 4.91
N LYS A 30 4.69 3.65 4.13
CA LYS A 30 4.67 5.05 3.66
C LYS A 30 4.62 6.07 4.80
N TYR A 31 4.10 5.68 5.97
CA TYR A 31 4.04 6.54 7.15
C TYR A 31 5.22 6.34 8.09
N LEU A 32 5.68 5.10 8.26
CA LEU A 32 6.62 4.73 9.32
C LEU A 32 8.08 4.64 8.88
N ASP A 33 8.32 4.43 7.58
CA ASP A 33 9.64 4.13 6.99
C ASP A 33 10.41 3.01 7.73
N ASN A 34 9.68 2.13 8.41
CA ASN A 34 10.21 0.97 9.13
C ASN A 34 9.33 -0.25 8.83
N LEU A 35 9.91 -1.24 8.14
CA LEU A 35 9.18 -2.42 7.70
C LEU A 35 8.73 -3.32 8.86
N GLU A 36 9.55 -3.45 9.91
CA GLU A 36 9.24 -4.28 11.08
C GLU A 36 8.06 -3.69 11.84
N THR A 37 8.13 -2.40 12.20
CA THR A 37 7.03 -1.67 12.84
C THR A 37 5.76 -1.65 11.98
N SER A 38 5.90 -1.56 10.65
CA SER A 38 4.74 -1.63 9.75
C SER A 38 4.04 -2.97 9.82
N LYS A 39 4.78 -4.08 9.84
CA LYS A 39 4.24 -5.44 9.97
C LYS A 39 3.53 -5.63 11.30
N ASP A 40 4.13 -5.14 12.38
CA ASP A 40 3.57 -5.24 13.74
C ASP A 40 2.24 -4.48 13.83
N ILE A 41 2.20 -3.23 13.38
CA ILE A 41 0.97 -2.42 13.40
C ILE A 41 -0.15 -3.10 12.60
N VAL A 42 0.16 -3.59 11.41
CA VAL A 42 -0.83 -4.27 10.56
C VAL A 42 -1.30 -5.55 11.24
N GLN A 43 -0.39 -6.35 11.80
CA GLN A 43 -0.74 -7.58 12.52
C GLN A 43 -1.65 -7.29 13.71
N GLU A 44 -1.37 -6.27 14.51
CA GLU A 44 -2.23 -5.91 15.64
C GLU A 44 -3.62 -5.44 15.19
N VAL A 45 -3.74 -4.76 14.04
CA VAL A 45 -5.06 -4.41 13.48
C VAL A 45 -5.84 -5.66 13.10
N PHE A 46 -5.19 -6.64 12.46
CA PHE A 46 -5.81 -7.92 12.16
C PHE A 46 -6.27 -8.64 13.43
N ILE A 47 -5.40 -8.79 14.43
CA ILE A 47 -5.73 -9.44 15.71
C ILE A 47 -6.94 -8.76 16.35
N LYS A 48 -6.93 -7.43 16.42
CA LYS A 48 -8.05 -6.67 17.00
C LYS A 48 -9.37 -6.93 16.27
N VAL A 49 -9.37 -6.92 14.95
CA VAL A 49 -10.58 -7.20 14.15
C VAL A 49 -11.11 -8.62 14.40
N TRP A 50 -10.20 -9.59 14.60
CA TRP A 50 -10.56 -10.97 14.92
C TRP A 50 -11.16 -11.09 16.34
N GLU A 51 -10.54 -10.45 17.33
CA GLU A 51 -10.98 -10.47 18.73
C GLU A 51 -12.31 -9.75 18.94
N ASP A 52 -12.48 -8.58 18.31
CA ASP A 52 -13.70 -7.76 18.38
C ASP A 52 -14.87 -8.40 17.61
N LYS A 53 -14.63 -9.51 16.89
CA LYS A 53 -15.59 -10.19 15.99
C LYS A 53 -16.32 -9.19 15.08
N THR A 54 -15.57 -8.23 14.55
CA THR A 54 -16.14 -7.13 13.78
C THR A 54 -16.90 -7.66 12.57
N VAL A 55 -18.17 -7.27 12.46
CA VAL A 55 -19.06 -7.68 11.36
C VAL A 55 -19.04 -6.59 10.28
N PHE A 56 -18.67 -6.96 9.07
CA PHE A 56 -18.68 -6.08 7.91
C PHE A 56 -19.88 -6.37 7.02
N GLN A 57 -20.36 -5.34 6.32
CA GLN A 57 -21.51 -5.46 5.41
C GLN A 57 -21.12 -6.11 4.07
N ASP A 58 -19.94 -5.75 3.55
CA ASP A 58 -19.35 -6.32 2.32
C ASP A 58 -17.81 -6.23 2.33
N GLU A 59 -17.17 -6.75 1.26
CA GLU A 59 -15.70 -6.75 1.12
C GLU A 59 -15.11 -5.34 0.99
N ASN A 60 -15.84 -4.38 0.39
CA ASN A 60 -15.36 -3.00 0.23
C ASN A 60 -15.29 -2.28 1.57
N HIS A 61 -16.34 -2.40 2.40
CA HIS A 61 -16.36 -1.88 3.77
C HIS A 61 -15.28 -2.54 4.63
N THR A 62 -15.01 -3.83 4.41
CA THR A 62 -13.93 -4.55 5.10
C THR A 62 -12.58 -3.92 4.76
N THR A 63 -12.25 -3.81 3.48
CA THR A 63 -10.99 -3.22 3.02
C THR A 63 -10.82 -1.79 3.49
N GLY A 64 -11.85 -0.93 3.31
CA GLY A 64 -11.83 0.46 3.77
C GLY A 64 -11.60 0.61 5.28
N TYR A 65 -12.23 -0.25 6.08
CA TYR A 65 -12.00 -0.30 7.53
C TYR A 65 -10.54 -0.62 7.86
N PHE A 66 -9.95 -1.62 7.21
CA PHE A 66 -8.57 -2.02 7.47
C PHE A 66 -7.57 -0.92 7.14
N TYR A 67 -7.71 -0.25 5.99
CA TYR A 67 -6.88 0.90 5.64
C TYR A 67 -7.01 2.02 6.68
N LYS A 68 -8.24 2.33 7.11
CA LYS A 68 -8.49 3.33 8.16
C LYS A 68 -7.84 2.95 9.49
N ALA A 69 -8.03 1.71 9.93
CA ALA A 69 -7.48 1.22 11.19
C ALA A 69 -5.95 1.22 11.19
N VAL A 70 -5.31 0.80 10.08
CA VAL A 70 -3.86 0.84 9.92
C VAL A 70 -3.34 2.28 9.88
N LYS A 71 -3.94 3.17 9.08
CA LYS A 71 -3.57 4.60 9.04
C LYS A 71 -3.62 5.22 10.43
N ASN A 72 -4.75 5.06 11.13
CA ASN A 72 -4.93 5.60 12.48
C ASN A 72 -3.88 5.06 13.44
N LYS A 73 -3.54 3.78 13.34
CA LYS A 73 -2.57 3.15 14.21
C LYS A 73 -1.13 3.57 13.89
N CYS A 74 -0.78 3.76 12.62
CA CYS A 74 0.49 4.37 12.21
C CYS A 74 0.62 5.80 12.73
N LEU A 75 -0.43 6.63 12.56
CA LEU A 75 -0.44 8.00 13.06
C LEU A 75 -0.34 8.03 14.60
N ASN A 76 -1.03 7.13 15.30
CA ASN A 76 -0.92 7.00 16.75
C ASN A 76 0.48 6.55 17.17
N HIS A 77 1.09 5.59 16.47
CA HIS A 77 2.47 5.17 16.74
C HIS A 77 3.45 6.31 16.54
N LEU A 78 3.34 7.09 15.46
CA LEU A 78 4.17 8.27 15.23
C LEU A 78 3.92 9.36 16.27
N LYS A 79 2.66 9.59 16.63
CA LYS A 79 2.29 10.50 17.71
C LYS A 79 2.89 10.04 19.02
N SER A 80 2.79 8.77 19.41
CA SER A 80 3.36 8.20 20.63
C SER A 80 4.88 8.19 20.61
N LYS A 81 5.53 7.96 19.47
CA LYS A 81 6.98 8.08 19.33
C LYS A 81 7.44 9.54 19.47
N ARG A 82 6.69 10.46 18.84
CA ARG A 82 6.85 11.90 19.06
C ARG A 82 6.54 12.25 20.50
N HIS A 83 5.52 11.65 21.12
CA HIS A 83 5.11 11.91 22.49
C HIS A 83 6.12 11.35 23.47
N GLN A 84 6.73 10.19 23.28
CA GLN A 84 7.86 9.74 24.09
C GLN A 84 9.06 10.71 23.97
N LEU A 85 9.24 11.35 22.81
CA LEU A 85 10.17 12.48 22.65
C LEU A 85 9.67 13.78 23.32
N THR A 86 8.36 13.94 23.44
CA THR A 86 7.64 15.14 23.92
C THR A 86 6.94 14.91 25.27
N GLU A 87 7.22 13.84 26.03
CA GLU A 87 6.73 13.63 27.40
C GLU A 87 7.59 14.46 28.37
N ARG A 88 8.41 15.37 27.81
CA ARG A 88 8.79 16.63 28.43
C ARG A 88 7.66 17.68 28.42
N TYR A 89 6.65 17.60 27.55
CA TYR A 89 5.51 18.54 27.40
C TYR A 89 4.26 17.94 26.68
N GLY A 90 3.28 17.41 27.46
CA GLY A 90 1.81 17.58 27.28
C GLY A 90 1.05 16.99 26.06
N GLN A 91 0.10 16.10 26.34
CA GLN A 91 -0.83 15.36 25.43
C GLN A 91 -1.77 16.21 24.56
N GLU A 92 -2.05 15.74 23.33
CA GLU A 92 -3.31 16.01 22.61
C GLU A 92 -3.75 14.83 21.71
N ASN A 93 -4.99 14.37 21.92
CA ASN A 93 -5.72 13.46 21.04
C ASN A 93 -6.21 14.21 19.80
N MET A 94 -6.08 13.61 18.62
CA MET A 94 -6.60 14.19 17.37
C MET A 94 -7.30 13.08 16.60
N GLU A 95 -8.62 13.05 16.69
CA GLU A 95 -9.51 12.32 15.79
C GLU A 95 -9.62 13.12 14.49
N THR A 96 -9.15 12.56 13.37
CA THR A 96 -9.32 13.16 12.05
C THR A 96 -10.51 12.50 11.37
N HIS A 97 -11.59 13.26 11.18
CA HIS A 97 -12.76 12.87 10.39
C HIS A 97 -12.47 13.07 8.90
N GLU A 98 -12.03 12.01 8.21
CA GLU A 98 -12.02 11.93 6.74
C GLU A 98 -13.11 10.98 6.25
N THR A 99 -13.75 11.32 5.13
CA THR A 99 -14.86 10.57 4.52
C THR A 99 -14.40 9.25 3.90
N GLU A 100 -15.30 8.25 3.90
CA GLU A 100 -15.05 6.90 3.38
C GLU A 100 -14.63 6.87 1.90
N GLU A 101 -15.11 7.84 1.10
CA GLU A 101 -14.76 8.03 -0.31
C GLU A 101 -13.27 8.40 -0.52
N PHE A 102 -12.71 9.25 0.35
CA PHE A 102 -11.29 9.62 0.30
C PHE A 102 -10.40 8.41 0.61
N LEU A 103 -10.77 7.62 1.61
CA LEU A 103 -10.05 6.41 2.00
C LEU A 103 -10.15 5.31 0.93
N MET A 104 -11.30 5.17 0.27
CA MET A 104 -11.47 4.24 -0.85
C MET A 104 -10.62 4.66 -2.05
N SER A 105 -10.51 5.95 -2.33
CA SER A 105 -9.60 6.46 -3.38
C SER A 105 -8.13 6.13 -3.08
N GLU A 106 -7.71 6.21 -1.81
CA GLU A 106 -6.34 5.89 -1.39
C GLU A 106 -6.06 4.38 -1.51
N ALA A 107 -7.02 3.54 -1.12
CA ALA A 107 -6.96 2.09 -1.29
C ALA A 107 -6.88 1.67 -2.77
N VAL A 108 -7.70 2.25 -3.65
CA VAL A 108 -7.66 2.01 -5.10
C VAL A 108 -6.29 2.41 -5.69
N VAL A 109 -5.71 3.52 -5.24
CA VAL A 109 -4.36 3.95 -5.65
C VAL A 109 -3.30 2.93 -5.20
N LEU A 110 -3.43 2.35 -4.01
CA LEU A 110 -2.53 1.32 -3.50
C LEU A 110 -2.65 -0.01 -4.25
N GLU A 111 -3.87 -0.49 -4.49
CA GLU A 111 -4.11 -1.69 -5.30
C GLU A 111 -3.51 -1.52 -6.71
N THR A 112 -3.74 -0.36 -7.32
CA THR A 112 -3.16 -0.01 -8.63
C THR A 112 -1.63 0.01 -8.57
N THR A 113 -1.05 0.58 -7.51
CA THR A 113 0.41 0.61 -7.30
C THR A 113 0.99 -0.80 -7.18
N VAL A 114 0.33 -1.70 -6.44
CA VAL A 114 0.75 -3.10 -6.29
C VAL A 114 0.67 -3.84 -7.61
N ILE A 115 -0.40 -3.64 -8.39
CA ILE A 115 -0.56 -4.23 -9.72
C ILE A 115 0.55 -3.75 -10.67
N ILE A 116 0.84 -2.45 -10.68
CA ILE A 116 1.92 -1.85 -11.50
C ILE A 116 3.28 -2.43 -11.08
N GLU A 117 3.56 -2.47 -9.78
CA GLU A 117 4.81 -2.97 -9.22
C GLU A 117 5.03 -4.45 -9.54
N ASN A 118 3.99 -5.28 -9.44
CA ASN A 118 4.03 -6.68 -9.84
C ASN A 118 4.29 -6.83 -11.34
N ALA A 119 3.67 -6.01 -12.19
CA ALA A 119 3.95 -6.02 -13.61
C ALA A 119 5.40 -5.60 -13.92
N ILE A 120 5.95 -4.61 -13.21
CA ILE A 120 7.35 -4.19 -13.33
C ILE A 120 8.31 -5.32 -12.96
N ARG A 121 8.01 -6.12 -11.93
CA ARG A 121 8.83 -7.27 -11.52
C ARG A 121 8.95 -8.36 -12.60
N THR A 122 8.03 -8.40 -13.57
CA THR A 122 8.13 -9.34 -14.70
C THR A 122 9.10 -8.88 -15.79
N LEU A 123 9.58 -7.64 -15.74
CA LEU A 123 10.53 -7.11 -16.72
C LEU A 123 11.95 -7.64 -16.46
N PRO A 124 12.80 -7.75 -17.49
CA PRO A 124 14.23 -7.97 -17.28
C PRO A 124 14.83 -6.88 -16.38
N ASP A 125 15.77 -7.24 -15.49
CA ASP A 125 16.26 -6.38 -14.40
C ASP A 125 16.62 -4.95 -14.81
N LYS A 126 17.36 -4.78 -15.91
CA LYS A 126 17.75 -3.46 -16.42
C LYS A 126 16.56 -2.64 -16.90
N ALA A 127 15.56 -3.28 -17.52
CA ALA A 127 14.34 -2.60 -17.93
C ALA A 127 13.44 -2.24 -16.74
N ALA A 128 13.38 -3.10 -15.71
CA ALA A 128 12.67 -2.80 -14.46
C ALA A 128 13.27 -1.57 -13.76
N GLN A 129 14.61 -1.50 -13.66
CA GLN A 129 15.31 -0.36 -13.06
C GLN A 129 15.05 0.95 -13.81
N VAL A 130 15.12 0.92 -15.15
CA VAL A 130 14.81 2.07 -16.00
C VAL A 130 13.37 2.57 -15.77
N ILE A 131 12.39 1.66 -15.67
CA ILE A 131 11.00 2.06 -15.42
C ILE A 131 10.81 2.66 -14.03
N ARG A 132 11.41 2.07 -12.99
CA ARG A 132 11.31 2.60 -11.61
C ARG A 132 11.87 4.02 -11.51
N LEU A 133 13.00 4.30 -12.16
CA LEU A 133 13.57 5.65 -12.20
C LEU A 133 12.70 6.61 -13.02
N SER A 134 12.14 6.14 -14.13
CA SER A 134 11.25 6.96 -14.95
C SER A 134 9.94 7.33 -14.23
N ILE A 135 9.44 6.49 -13.33
CA ILE A 135 8.25 6.79 -12.50
C ILE A 135 8.59 7.84 -11.43
N LYS A 136 9.86 7.97 -11.05
CA LYS A 136 10.37 9.01 -10.14
C LYS A 136 10.78 10.29 -10.88
N ASP A 137 10.27 10.49 -12.10
CA ASP A 137 10.52 11.65 -12.96
C ASP A 137 11.98 11.88 -13.40
N TYR A 138 12.84 10.85 -13.36
CA TYR A 138 14.19 10.96 -13.92
C TYR A 138 14.15 11.05 -15.45
N THR A 139 14.92 11.97 -16.01
CA THR A 139 15.11 12.10 -17.46
C THR A 139 15.92 10.92 -18.02
N ASN A 140 15.83 10.69 -19.34
CA ASN A 140 16.58 9.60 -19.96
C ASN A 140 18.10 9.76 -19.77
N ASP A 141 18.60 11.00 -19.78
CA ASP A 141 20.01 11.34 -19.55
C ASP A 141 20.44 11.06 -18.10
N GLU A 142 19.60 11.38 -17.11
CA GLU A 142 19.86 11.04 -15.71
C GLU A 142 19.86 9.53 -15.49
N ILE A 143 18.88 8.82 -16.06
CA ILE A 143 18.83 7.34 -15.97
C ILE A 143 20.06 6.71 -16.61
N ALA A 144 20.48 7.20 -17.78
CA ALA A 144 21.67 6.74 -18.48
C ALA A 144 22.92 6.90 -17.60
N LYS A 145 23.08 8.06 -16.96
CA LYS A 145 24.15 8.32 -16.00
C LYS A 145 24.08 7.40 -14.78
N THR A 146 22.91 7.32 -14.13
CA THR A 146 22.71 6.51 -12.91
C THR A 146 23.00 5.03 -13.14
N LEU A 147 22.61 4.49 -14.31
CA LEU A 147 22.78 3.07 -14.63
C LEU A 147 24.06 2.76 -15.42
N SER A 148 24.86 3.79 -15.73
CA SER A 148 26.07 3.71 -16.57
C SER A 148 25.83 3.00 -17.91
N ILE A 149 24.79 3.43 -18.62
CA ILE A 149 24.41 2.93 -19.95
C ILE A 149 24.17 4.10 -20.91
N SER A 150 24.05 3.82 -22.22
CA SER A 150 23.74 4.88 -23.18
C SER A 150 22.27 5.32 -23.10
N VAL A 151 21.98 6.57 -23.46
CA VAL A 151 20.60 7.10 -23.57
C VAL A 151 19.77 6.27 -24.56
N ASN A 152 20.39 5.74 -25.62
CA ASN A 152 19.71 4.85 -26.57
C ASN A 152 19.33 3.52 -25.90
N THR A 153 20.22 2.95 -25.07
CA THR A 153 19.93 1.74 -24.29
C THR A 153 18.76 1.98 -23.31
N VAL A 154 18.66 3.17 -22.70
CA VAL A 154 17.50 3.56 -21.88
C VAL A 154 16.21 3.54 -22.70
N LYS A 155 16.22 4.12 -23.90
CA LYS A 155 15.05 4.15 -24.80
C LYS A 155 14.64 2.73 -25.22
N ASP A 156 15.59 1.86 -25.51
CA ASP A 156 15.33 0.46 -25.87
C ASP A 156 14.70 -0.32 -24.71
N HIS A 157 15.24 -0.16 -23.50
CA HIS A 157 14.65 -0.74 -22.29
C HIS A 157 13.23 -0.22 -22.04
N LYS A 158 12.98 1.08 -22.20
CA LYS A 158 11.63 1.67 -22.11
C LYS A 158 10.69 1.07 -23.15
N LYS A 159 11.12 0.92 -24.41
CA LYS A 159 10.31 0.33 -25.49
C LYS A 159 9.91 -1.12 -25.19
N VAL A 160 10.85 -1.93 -24.72
CA VAL A 160 10.59 -3.32 -24.30
C VAL A 160 9.62 -3.36 -23.12
N ALA A 161 9.87 -2.53 -22.11
CA ALA A 161 9.04 -2.46 -20.92
C ALA A 161 7.60 -2.01 -21.23
N TYR A 162 7.40 -0.91 -21.95
CA TYR A 162 6.06 -0.41 -22.30
C TYR A 162 5.26 -1.43 -23.11
N ARG A 163 5.92 -2.17 -24.03
CA ARG A 163 5.24 -3.21 -24.80
C ARG A 163 4.71 -4.33 -23.90
N LYS A 164 5.50 -4.74 -22.89
CA LYS A 164 5.11 -5.80 -21.95
C LYS A 164 4.07 -5.30 -20.93
N LEU A 165 4.31 -4.15 -20.33
CA LEU A 165 3.40 -3.52 -19.36
C LEU A 165 2.04 -3.22 -19.99
N ARG A 166 1.97 -2.73 -21.24
CA ARG A 166 0.70 -2.48 -21.93
C ARG A 166 -0.14 -3.74 -22.13
N LYS A 167 0.49 -4.91 -22.33
CA LYS A 167 -0.22 -6.19 -22.42
C LYS A 167 -0.75 -6.64 -21.07
N LEU A 168 0.06 -6.46 -20.01
CA LEU A 168 -0.28 -6.89 -18.65
C LEU A 168 -1.28 -5.97 -17.97
N LEU A 169 -1.25 -4.67 -18.27
CA LEU A 169 -2.02 -3.63 -17.59
C LEU A 169 -3.11 -3.02 -18.48
N GLY A 170 -3.35 -3.59 -19.67
CA GLY A 170 -4.30 -3.04 -20.64
C GLY A 170 -5.76 -3.00 -20.18
N PHE A 171 -6.08 -3.70 -19.08
CA PHE A 171 -7.39 -3.69 -18.44
C PHE A 171 -7.60 -2.53 -17.45
N LEU A 172 -6.53 -1.81 -17.06
CA LEU A 172 -6.60 -0.64 -16.16
C LEU A 172 -7.03 0.63 -16.91
N ARG A 173 -8.03 0.53 -17.78
CA ARG A 173 -8.42 1.61 -18.70
C ARG A 173 -9.59 2.43 -18.18
#